data_AF-Q9MKR6-F1
#
_entry.id   AF-Q9MKR6-F1
#
_cell.length_a   1.000
_cell.length_b   1.000
_cell.length_c   1.000
_cell.angle_alpha   90.00
_cell.angle_beta   90.00
_cell.angle_gamma   90.00
#
_symmetry.space_group_name_H-M   'P 1'
#
loop_
_entity.id
_entity.type
_entity.pdbx_description
1 polymer ?
#
loop_
_entity_poly.entity_id
_entity_poly.type
_entity_poly.pdbx_seq_one_letter_code
_entity_poly.pdbx_strand_id
1 'polypeptide(L)' 'WILAWTGLEINTLAIIPLISKSHHPRAIEAAIKYFLTQSTASALILFSSLTNAWSTG' A
#
# COMPACT_ATOMS: atom_id res chain seq x y z
N TRP A 1 13.12 -4.47 6.90
CA TRP A 1 11.65 -4.39 6.80
C TRP A 1 11.12 -2.98 6.57
N ILE A 2 11.51 -1.98 7.36
CA ILE A 2 11.05 -0.58 7.18
C ILE A 2 11.33 -0.02 5.77
N LEU A 3 12.53 -0.23 5.21
CA LEU A 3 12.82 0.23 3.85
C LEU A 3 11.91 -0.40 2.78
N ALA A 4 11.60 -1.69 2.93
CA ALA A 4 10.69 -2.40 2.03
C ALA A 4 9.25 -1.86 2.15
N TRP A 5 8.81 -1.55 3.38
CA TRP A 5 7.53 -0.89 3.64
C TRP A 5 7.47 0.50 2.99
N THR A 6 8.51 1.33 3.16
CA THR A 6 8.57 2.67 2.55
C THR A 6 8.53 2.60 1.02
N GLY A 7 9.24 1.63 0.41
CA GLY A 7 9.17 1.42 -1.05
C GLY A 7 7.77 1.07 -1.55
N LEU A 8 7.03 0.27 -0.79
CA LEU A 8 5.65 -0.12 -1.09
C LEU A 8 4.66 1.04 -0.95
N GLU A 9 4.82 1.89 0.07
CA GLU A 9 4.04 3.13 0.22
C GLU A 9 4.26 4.09 -0.95
N ILE A 10 5.52 4.31 -1.36
CA ILE A 10 5.86 5.16 -2.50
C ILE A 10 5.24 4.60 -3.80
N ASN A 11 5.29 3.27 -3.99
CA ASN A 11 4.67 2.61 -5.14
C ASN A 11 3.15 2.83 -5.18
N THR A 12 2.49 2.78 -4.02
CA THR A 12 1.05 3.02 -3.87
C THR A 12 0.69 4.45 -4.28
N LEU A 13 1.43 5.44 -3.79
CA LEU A 13 1.21 6.85 -4.11
C LEU A 13 1.47 7.16 -5.60
N ALA A 14 2.39 6.44 -6.25
CA ALA A 14 2.65 6.60 -7.69
C ALA A 14 1.56 5.99 -8.57
N ILE A 15 0.96 4.87 -8.16
CA ILE A 15 -0.02 4.12 -8.98
C ILE A 15 -1.43 4.72 -8.92
N ILE A 16 -1.86 5.28 -7.79
CA ILE A 16 -3.20 5.91 -7.65
C ILE A 16 -3.48 6.99 -8.72
N PRO A 17 -2.60 7.98 -8.96
CA PRO A 17 -2.84 8.98 -10.00
C PRO A 17 -2.75 8.38 -11.41
N LEU A 18 -1.97 7.32 -11.62
CA LEU A 18 -1.90 6.61 -12.89
C LEU A 18 -3.24 5.92 -13.22
N ILE A 19 -3.85 5.26 -12.25
CA ILE A 19 -5.18 4.63 -12.39
C ILE A 19 -6.26 5.71 -12.59
N SER A 20 -6.18 6.80 -11.83
CA SER A 20 -7.18 7.88 -11.83
C SER A 20 -7.01 8.90 -12.97
N LYS A 21 -6.02 8.70 -13.85
CA LYS A 21 -5.75 9.61 -14.99
C LYS A 21 -6.95 9.78 -15.92
N SER A 22 -7.75 8.73 -16.05
CA SER A 22 -9.04 8.79 -16.73
C SER A 22 -10.07 9.25 -15.71
N HIS A 23 -10.64 10.46 -15.84
CA HIS A 23 -11.67 10.98 -14.94
C HIS A 23 -13.05 10.31 -15.16
N HIS A 24 -13.08 8.98 -15.20
CA HIS A 24 -14.28 8.18 -15.33
C HIS A 24 -14.60 7.53 -13.97
N PRO A 25 -15.89 7.45 -13.54
CA PRO A 25 -16.27 6.86 -12.25
C PRO A 25 -15.63 5.47 -11.98
N ARG A 26 -15.55 4.62 -13.00
CA ARG A 26 -14.91 3.29 -12.93
C ARG A 26 -13.40 3.34 -12.59
N ALA A 27 -12.68 4.37 -13.05
CA ALA A 27 -11.26 4.54 -12.73
C ALA A 27 -11.07 4.93 -11.26
N ILE A 28 -11.97 5.77 -10.73
CA ILE A 28 -12.00 6.14 -9.31
C ILE A 28 -12.30 4.90 -8.45
N GLU A 29 -13.29 4.09 -8.83
CA GLU A 29 -13.57 2.82 -8.14
C GLU A 29 -12.37 1.88 -8.14
N ALA A 30 -11.67 1.76 -9.27
CA ALA A 30 -10.47 0.93 -9.38
C ALA A 30 -9.34 1.45 -8.47
N ALA A 31 -9.14 2.77 -8.41
CA ALA A 31 -8.15 3.38 -7.53
C ALA A 31 -8.48 3.15 -6.04
N ILE A 32 -9.75 3.26 -5.65
CA ILE A 32 -10.19 2.99 -4.27
C ILE A 32 -9.98 1.52 -3.91
N LYS A 33 -10.35 0.58 -4.79
CA LYS A 33 -10.13 -0.85 -4.58
C LYS A 33 -8.64 -1.16 -4.40
N TYR A 34 -7.80 -0.62 -5.27
CA TYR A 34 -6.35 -0.75 -5.18
C TYR A 34 -5.81 -0.20 -3.85
N PHE A 35 -6.21 1.01 -3.47
CA PHE A 35 -5.78 1.64 -2.23
C PHE A 35 -6.14 0.82 -0.99
N LEU A 36 -7.37 0.32 -0.89
CA LEU A 36 -7.83 -0.46 0.28
C LEU A 36 -7.06 -1.78 0.43
N THR A 37 -6.87 -2.51 -0.68
CA THR A 37 -6.09 -3.75 -0.66
C THR A 37 -4.64 -3.48 -0.29
N GLN A 38 -4.04 -2.44 -0.87
CA GLN A 38 -2.64 -2.13 -0.65
C GLN A 38 -2.37 -1.58 0.76
N SER A 39 -3.27 -0.76 1.31
CA SER A 39 -3.22 -0.27 2.69
C SER A 39 -3.29 -1.43 3.70
N THR A 40 -4.16 -2.41 3.44
CA THR A 40 -4.26 -3.62 4.27
C THR A 40 -2.97 -4.44 4.23
N ALA A 41 -2.41 -4.66 3.04
CA ALA A 41 -1.14 -5.37 2.88
C ALA A 41 0.03 -4.63 3.58
N SER A 42 0.05 -3.30 3.50
CA SER A 42 1.03 -2.46 4.17
C SER A 42 0.96 -2.60 5.71
N ALA A 43 -0.26 -2.58 6.27
CA ALA A 43 -0.49 -2.79 7.69
C ALA A 43 -0.01 -4.18 8.16
N LEU A 44 -0.27 -5.23 7.38
CA LEU A 44 0.21 -6.60 7.69
C LEU A 44 1.73 -6.67 7.69
N ILE A 45 2.41 -6.01 6.76
CA ILE A 45 3.88 -5.95 6.73
C ILE A 45 4.41 -5.25 7.98
N LEU A 46 3.84 -4.12 8.39
CA LEU A 46 4.25 -3.43 9.61
C LEU A 46 4.03 -4.30 10.85
N PHE A 47 2.86 -4.94 10.97
CA PHE A 47 2.56 -5.80 12.10
C PHE A 47 3.51 -6.99 12.17
N SER A 48 3.75 -7.68 11.05
CA SER A 48 4.72 -8.79 10.96
C SER A 48 6.14 -8.32 11.30
N SER A 49 6.54 -7.14 10.82
CA SER A 49 7.85 -6.56 11.10
C SER A 49 8.02 -6.24 12.58
N LEU A 50 6.97 -5.73 13.22
CA LEU A 50 6.96 -5.45 14.66
C LEU A 50 7.03 -6.75 15.47
N THR A 51 6.23 -7.76 15.14
CA THR A 51 6.28 -9.07 15.81
C THR A 51 7.65 -9.73 15.65
N ASN A 52 8.25 -9.64 14.46
CA ASN A 52 9.59 -10.15 14.21
C ASN A 52 10.63 -9.39 15.05
N ALA A 53 10.58 -8.05 15.04
CA ALA A 53 11.48 -7.23 15.86
C ALA A 53 11.34 -7.52 17.37
N TRP A 54 10.13 -7.80 17.85
CA TRP A 54 9.90 -8.19 19.25
C TRP A 54 10.43 -9.60 19.59
N SER A 55 10.36 -10.53 18.64
CA SER A 55 10.71 -11.94 18.88
C SER A 55 12.20 -12.23 18.68
N THR A 56 12.87 -11.51 17.78
CA THR A 56 14.27 -11.75 17.41
C THR A 56 15.21 -10.59 17.71
N GLY A 57 14.67 -9.42 18.07
CA GLY A 57 15.45 -8.26 18.51
C GLY A 57 15.69 -8.31 20.01
#